data_AF-M0IXW8-F1
#
_entry.id   AF-M0IXW8-F1
#
_cell.length_a   1.000
_cell.length_b   1.000
_cell.length_c   1.000
_cell.angle_alpha   90.00
_cell.angle_beta   90.00
_cell.angle_gamma   90.00
#
_symmetry.space_group_name_H-M   'P 1'
#
loop_
_entity.id
_entity.type
_entity.pdbx_description
1 polymer ?
#
loop_
_entity_poly.entity_id
_entity_poly.type
_entity_poly.pdbx_seq_one_letter_code
_entity_poly.pdbx_strand_id
1 'polypeptide(L)'
;MARTAPKVERLAEDGEAMTDALSTVLAAAEENGTVTWSDVSDDLTSGEWGRLIESGLLIDADGEGFVIDDPDGVREALEESDAAPSDDDEDSGWSKWDKLAGLATLGLFAGYSMTSVRDVIAGDFIDIFLGPLNDMLPFYAVILVLAIITGTTSTILQDNLMDMSGMGDHQEKMEDLKERRKAAKERDDQEALDRLEEEQMELMTDQMGMFKQQFRPMVWIMLVNIPLFLWLYWIVFGAGVDASPVITLPIFGEVEAWSNSVAGPVQAWIVWYFLCSLSFTQIIRKALNVETTPTG
;
A
#
# COMPACT_ATOMS: atom_id res chain seq x y z
N MET A 1 -14.45 27.75 -17.85
CA MET A 1 -14.69 27.16 -16.50
C MET A 1 -15.58 25.91 -16.52
N ALA A 2 -16.92 25.96 -16.60
CA ALA A 2 -17.78 24.79 -16.28
C ALA A 2 -17.77 23.58 -17.24
N ARG A 3 -16.97 23.57 -18.32
CA ARG A 3 -16.88 22.46 -19.28
C ARG A 3 -15.45 21.99 -19.61
N THR A 4 -14.43 22.70 -19.13
CA THR A 4 -13.02 22.42 -19.44
C THR A 4 -12.43 21.43 -18.45
N ALA A 5 -12.61 21.65 -17.14
CA ALA A 5 -12.15 20.72 -16.11
C ALA A 5 -12.62 19.27 -16.33
N PRO A 6 -13.91 18.97 -16.63
CA PRO A 6 -14.36 17.59 -16.88
C PRO A 6 -13.86 17.00 -18.20
N LYS A 7 -13.27 17.81 -19.10
CA LYS A 7 -12.61 17.32 -20.32
C LYS A 7 -11.16 16.96 -20.04
N VAL A 8 -10.47 17.76 -19.23
CA VAL A 8 -9.10 17.49 -18.79
C VAL A 8 -9.06 16.29 -17.85
N GLU A 9 -10.04 16.15 -16.96
CA GLU A 9 -10.18 14.99 -16.06
C GLU A 9 -10.37 13.68 -16.83
N ARG A 10 -11.30 13.63 -17.79
CA ARG A 10 -11.46 12.49 -18.71
C ARG A 10 -10.21 12.19 -19.54
N LEU A 11 -9.40 13.20 -19.82
CA LEU A 11 -8.16 13.04 -20.55
C LEU A 11 -7.04 12.49 -19.64
N ALA A 12 -7.07 12.82 -18.35
CA ALA A 12 -6.18 12.26 -17.34
C ALA A 12 -6.47 10.77 -17.06
N GLU A 13 -7.73 10.34 -17.15
CA GLU A 13 -8.13 8.91 -17.09
C GLU A 13 -7.43 8.06 -18.18
N ASP A 14 -7.09 8.66 -19.33
CA ASP A 14 -6.37 7.98 -20.42
C ASP A 14 -4.86 7.82 -20.13
N GLY A 15 -4.36 8.41 -19.05
CA GLY A 15 -3.00 8.24 -18.50
C GLY A 15 -2.13 9.51 -18.51
N GLU A 16 -1.07 9.48 -17.70
CA GLU A 16 -0.11 10.59 -17.46
C GLU A 16 0.54 11.13 -18.74
N ALA A 17 0.77 10.27 -19.74
CA ALA A 17 1.29 10.69 -21.04
C ALA A 17 0.36 11.66 -21.79
N MET A 18 -0.96 11.58 -21.54
CA MET A 18 -1.94 12.45 -22.19
C MET A 18 -2.07 13.81 -21.51
N THR A 19 -1.87 13.88 -20.20
CA THR A 19 -1.77 15.15 -19.46
C THR A 19 -0.46 15.87 -19.79
N ASP A 20 0.64 15.14 -19.94
CA ASP A 20 1.91 15.66 -20.46
C ASP A 20 1.77 16.18 -21.90
N ALA A 21 0.97 15.48 -22.70
CA ALA A 21 0.67 15.90 -24.05
C ALA A 21 -0.09 17.24 -24.08
N LEU A 22 -1.10 17.37 -23.22
CA LEU A 22 -1.89 18.59 -23.09
C LEU A 22 -1.05 19.76 -22.53
N SER A 23 -0.13 19.51 -21.59
CA SER A 23 0.74 20.54 -21.03
C SER A 23 1.73 21.08 -22.07
N THR A 24 2.28 20.21 -22.91
CA THR A 24 3.15 20.57 -24.04
C THR A 24 2.41 21.46 -25.05
N VAL A 25 1.18 21.08 -25.40
CA VAL A 25 0.34 21.86 -26.32
C VAL A 25 -0.08 23.20 -25.69
N LEU A 26 -0.35 23.25 -24.38
CA LEU A 26 -0.62 24.48 -23.65
C LEU A 26 0.57 25.45 -23.69
N ALA A 27 1.77 24.96 -23.43
CA ALA A 27 2.98 25.77 -23.48
C ALA A 27 3.22 26.36 -24.88
N ALA A 28 3.05 25.55 -25.93
CA ALA A 28 3.18 26.00 -27.32
C ALA A 28 2.11 27.04 -27.69
N ALA A 29 0.88 26.89 -27.17
CA ALA A 29 -0.23 27.81 -27.42
C ALA A 29 -0.02 29.16 -26.73
N GLU A 30 0.55 29.17 -25.53
CA GLU A 30 0.85 30.40 -24.79
C GLU A 30 1.97 31.21 -25.45
N GLU A 31 2.95 30.53 -26.06
CA GLU A 31 4.07 31.19 -26.75
C GLU A 31 3.67 31.73 -28.13
N ASN A 32 2.94 30.93 -28.92
CA ASN A 32 2.69 31.22 -30.34
C ASN A 32 1.25 31.66 -30.64
N GLY A 33 0.34 31.61 -29.67
CA GLY A 33 -1.09 31.93 -29.81
C GLY A 33 -1.90 30.84 -30.51
N THR A 34 -1.36 30.25 -31.58
CA THR A 34 -1.93 29.11 -32.33
C THR A 34 -0.91 27.97 -32.37
N VAL A 35 -1.37 26.73 -32.23
CA VAL A 35 -0.52 25.53 -32.26
C VAL A 35 -0.82 24.69 -33.48
N THR A 36 0.23 24.27 -34.17
CA THR A 36 0.16 23.31 -35.27
C THR A 36 0.88 22.02 -34.89
N TRP A 37 0.60 20.95 -35.63
CA TRP A 37 1.28 19.67 -35.42
C TRP A 37 2.81 19.80 -35.50
N SER A 38 3.34 20.66 -36.40
CA SER A 38 4.79 20.88 -36.52
C SER A 38 5.43 21.52 -35.29
N ASP A 39 4.65 22.19 -34.44
CA ASP A 39 5.16 22.86 -33.25
C ASP A 39 5.33 21.91 -32.06
N VAL A 40 4.67 20.75 -32.10
CA VAL A 40 4.63 19.78 -30.98
C VAL A 40 5.04 18.36 -31.38
N SER A 41 5.29 18.10 -32.66
CA SER A 41 5.58 16.75 -33.17
C SER A 41 6.88 16.13 -32.66
N ASP A 42 7.77 16.93 -32.08
CA ASP A 42 9.03 16.45 -31.50
C ASP A 42 8.83 15.84 -30.10
N ASP A 43 7.82 16.30 -29.38
CA ASP A 43 7.51 15.91 -27.99
C ASP A 43 6.22 15.09 -27.88
N LEU A 44 5.42 15.02 -28.96
CA LEU A 44 4.13 14.34 -29.00
C LEU A 44 4.03 13.29 -30.11
N THR A 45 3.25 12.23 -29.88
CA THR A 45 2.87 11.30 -30.94
C THR A 45 1.63 11.77 -31.70
N SER A 46 1.49 11.33 -32.96
CA SER A 46 0.32 11.65 -33.78
C SER A 46 -0.99 11.08 -33.24
N GLY A 47 -0.92 10.02 -32.44
CA GLY A 47 -2.06 9.44 -31.74
C GLY A 47 -2.53 10.28 -30.56
N GLU A 48 -1.60 10.85 -29.78
CA GLU A 48 -1.93 11.80 -28.70
C GLU A 48 -2.52 13.09 -29.27
N TRP A 49 -1.90 13.65 -30.31
CA TRP A 49 -2.43 14.83 -31.01
C TRP A 49 -3.86 14.64 -31.53
N GLY A 50 -4.15 13.48 -32.15
CA GLY A 50 -5.50 13.16 -32.62
C GLY A 50 -6.52 13.11 -31.49
N ARG A 51 -6.15 12.53 -30.34
CA ARG A 51 -7.03 12.45 -29.16
C ARG A 51 -7.26 13.80 -28.49
N LEU A 52 -6.25 14.69 -28.48
CA LEU A 52 -6.42 16.06 -27.98
C LEU A 52 -7.43 16.85 -28.83
N ILE A 53 -7.42 16.66 -30.15
CA ILE A 53 -8.42 17.27 -31.04
C ILE A 53 -9.82 16.67 -30.77
N GLU A 54 -9.92 15.35 -30.62
CA GLU A 54 -11.18 14.65 -30.36
C GLU A 54 -11.81 15.03 -29.00
N SER A 55 -10.99 15.28 -27.99
CA SER A 55 -11.44 15.72 -26.66
C SER A 55 -12.16 17.08 -26.68
N GLY A 56 -12.01 17.84 -27.78
CA GLY A 56 -12.61 19.15 -27.98
C GLY A 56 -12.04 20.22 -27.04
N LEU A 57 -10.79 20.04 -26.58
CA LEU A 57 -9.98 21.05 -25.91
C LEU A 57 -9.29 21.98 -26.90
N LEU A 58 -9.05 21.50 -28.13
CA LEU A 58 -8.51 22.24 -29.25
C LEU A 58 -9.62 22.69 -30.21
N ILE A 59 -9.67 23.99 -30.49
CA ILE A 59 -10.59 24.62 -31.43
C ILE A 59 -9.81 25.02 -32.68
N ASP A 60 -10.31 24.64 -33.85
CA ASP A 60 -9.75 25.05 -35.14
C ASP A 60 -9.88 26.57 -35.31
N ALA A 61 -8.74 27.24 -35.51
CA ALA A 61 -8.66 28.67 -35.77
C ALA A 61 -8.65 28.94 -37.28
N ASP A 62 -9.75 28.56 -37.95
CA ASP A 62 -10.02 28.84 -39.35
C ASP A 62 -8.86 28.52 -40.32
N GLY A 63 -8.12 27.43 -40.06
CA GLY A 63 -7.02 26.95 -40.90
C GLY A 63 -5.64 27.54 -40.64
N GLU A 64 -5.46 28.37 -39.61
CA GLU A 64 -4.15 28.84 -39.15
C GLU A 64 -3.54 27.95 -38.04
N GLY A 65 -4.31 27.00 -37.50
CA GLY A 65 -3.87 26.05 -36.48
C GLY A 65 -4.99 25.75 -35.48
N PHE A 66 -4.61 25.27 -34.29
CA PHE A 66 -5.54 25.04 -33.18
C PHE A 66 -5.28 26.03 -32.04
N VAL A 67 -6.35 26.43 -31.35
CA VAL A 67 -6.32 27.29 -30.16
C VAL A 67 -6.99 26.55 -29.01
N ILE A 68 -6.47 26.73 -27.80
CA ILE A 68 -7.07 26.17 -26.59
C ILE A 68 -8.24 27.07 -26.17
N ASP A 69 -9.42 26.47 -26.01
CA ASP A 69 -10.68 27.19 -25.69
C ASP A 69 -10.59 27.99 -24.38
N ASP A 70 -9.93 27.42 -23.36
CA ASP A 70 -9.81 28.00 -22.03
C ASP A 70 -8.42 27.66 -21.43
N PRO A 71 -7.36 28.37 -21.82
CA PRO A 71 -5.99 28.04 -21.42
C PRO A 71 -5.78 28.17 -19.91
N ASP A 72 -6.42 29.15 -19.27
CA ASP A 72 -6.37 29.30 -17.83
C ASP A 72 -7.08 28.16 -17.11
N GLY A 73 -8.25 27.72 -17.62
CA GLY A 73 -8.97 26.58 -17.07
C GLY A 73 -8.27 25.22 -17.31
N VAL A 74 -7.53 25.07 -18.41
CA VAL A 74 -6.69 23.88 -18.66
C VAL A 74 -5.50 23.87 -17.69
N ARG A 75 -4.85 25.01 -17.46
CA ARG A 75 -3.73 25.12 -16.51
C ARG A 75 -4.16 24.79 -15.09
N GLU A 76 -5.27 25.37 -14.63
CA GLU A 76 -5.82 25.11 -13.30
C GLU A 76 -6.18 23.63 -13.13
N ALA A 77 -6.79 23.01 -14.16
CA ALA A 77 -7.12 21.59 -14.13
C ALA A 77 -5.90 20.67 -14.18
N LEU A 78 -4.84 21.02 -14.91
CA LEU A 78 -3.57 20.29 -14.92
C LEU A 78 -2.82 20.44 -13.58
N GLU A 79 -2.83 21.63 -12.99
CA GLU A 79 -2.27 21.85 -11.66
C GLU A 79 -3.06 21.11 -10.58
N GLU A 80 -4.39 21.01 -10.70
CA GLU A 80 -5.22 20.21 -9.80
C GLU A 80 -4.98 18.71 -9.97
N SER A 81 -4.79 18.22 -11.20
CA SER A 81 -4.44 16.81 -11.46
C SER A 81 -3.03 16.43 -11.00
N ASP A 82 -2.05 17.35 -11.09
CA ASP A 82 -0.67 17.13 -10.65
C ASP A 82 -0.47 17.37 -9.14
N ALA A 83 -1.20 18.32 -8.54
CA ALA A 83 -1.11 18.65 -7.12
C ALA A 83 -1.99 17.76 -6.25
N ALA A 84 -3.03 17.13 -6.81
CA ALA A 84 -3.69 16.01 -6.17
C ALA A 84 -2.81 14.76 -6.34
N PRO A 85 -2.46 14.03 -5.27
CA PRO A 85 -1.98 12.67 -5.43
C PRO A 85 -3.17 11.87 -5.98
N SER A 86 -3.29 11.81 -7.31
CA SER A 86 -4.28 11.04 -8.08
C SER A 86 -5.50 10.63 -7.24
N ASP A 87 -6.49 11.51 -7.16
CA ASP A 87 -7.80 11.20 -6.57
C ASP A 87 -8.65 10.32 -7.52
N ASP A 88 -8.00 9.50 -8.36
CA ASP A 88 -8.59 8.34 -8.99
C ASP A 88 -8.65 7.23 -7.95
N ASP A 89 -9.69 7.22 -7.11
CA ASP A 89 -9.98 6.12 -6.20
C ASP A 89 -11.45 6.12 -5.76
N GLU A 90 -12.38 6.36 -6.70
CA GLU A 90 -13.74 5.82 -6.51
C GLU A 90 -13.73 4.27 -6.59
N ASP A 91 -12.65 3.65 -7.10
CA ASP A 91 -12.45 2.19 -7.23
C ASP A 91 -11.39 1.55 -6.29
N SER A 92 -10.79 2.31 -5.37
CA SER A 92 -9.92 1.72 -4.34
C SER A 92 -10.64 1.69 -3.01
N GLY A 93 -10.83 0.47 -2.50
CA GLY A 93 -11.36 0.24 -1.16
C GLY A 93 -10.49 0.78 -0.01
N TRP A 94 -9.52 1.67 -0.27
CA TRP A 94 -8.66 2.31 0.72
C TRP A 94 -9.18 3.70 1.07
N SER A 95 -9.34 3.95 2.37
CA SER A 95 -9.67 5.27 2.87
C SER A 95 -8.48 6.24 2.76
N LYS A 96 -8.74 7.55 2.82
CA LYS A 96 -7.69 8.59 2.90
C LYS A 96 -6.70 8.33 4.04
N TRP A 97 -7.18 7.74 5.14
CA TRP A 97 -6.35 7.36 6.28
C TRP A 97 -5.47 6.14 5.99
N ASP A 98 -5.96 5.17 5.22
CA ASP A 98 -5.17 3.99 4.79
C ASP A 98 -4.00 4.41 3.90
N LYS A 99 -4.25 5.33 2.95
CA LYS A 99 -3.19 5.92 2.10
C LYS A 99 -2.15 6.69 2.92
N LEU A 100 -2.62 7.54 3.85
CA LEU A 100 -1.73 8.30 4.74
C LEU A 100 -0.89 7.37 5.62
N ALA A 101 -1.49 6.31 6.16
CA ALA A 101 -0.80 5.29 6.93
C ALA A 101 0.27 4.56 6.09
N GLY A 102 -0.03 4.27 4.82
CA GLY A 102 0.92 3.70 3.86
C GLY A 102 2.13 4.61 3.63
N LEU A 103 1.86 5.89 3.36
CA LEU A 103 2.92 6.89 3.16
C LEU A 103 3.76 7.07 4.43
N ALA A 104 3.13 7.16 5.59
CA ALA A 104 3.81 7.24 6.87
C ALA A 104 4.69 6.01 7.13
N THR A 105 4.19 4.81 6.81
CA THR A 105 4.95 3.56 6.94
C THR A 105 6.19 3.56 6.05
N LEU A 106 6.05 3.95 4.77
CA LEU A 106 7.18 4.10 3.85
C LEU A 106 8.17 5.17 4.32
N GLY A 107 7.65 6.27 4.85
CA GLY A 107 8.46 7.34 5.46
C GLY A 107 9.27 6.84 6.66
N LEU A 108 8.69 6.02 7.53
CA LEU A 108 9.40 5.37 8.64
C LEU A 108 10.51 4.44 8.15
N PHE A 109 10.24 3.65 7.10
CA PHE A 109 11.27 2.79 6.49
C PHE A 109 12.41 3.58 5.87
N ALA A 110 12.10 4.62 5.10
CA ALA A 110 13.11 5.49 4.50
C ALA A 110 13.90 6.24 5.59
N GLY A 111 13.20 6.76 6.60
CA GLY A 111 13.78 7.43 7.75
C GLY A 111 14.75 6.55 8.53
N TYR A 112 14.50 5.24 8.63
CA TYR A 112 15.41 4.31 9.29
C TYR A 112 16.81 4.26 8.66
N SER A 113 16.95 4.48 7.35
CA SER A 113 18.27 4.54 6.70
C SER A 113 19.17 5.64 7.29
N MET A 114 18.56 6.61 7.98
CA MET A 114 19.23 7.74 8.60
C MET A 114 19.25 7.59 10.13
N THR A 115 20.43 7.40 10.71
CA THR A 115 20.61 7.19 12.16
C THR A 115 19.96 8.31 13.00
N SER A 116 20.03 9.57 12.56
CA SER A 116 19.42 10.70 13.26
C SER A 116 17.90 10.61 13.36
N VAL A 117 17.23 10.14 12.29
CA VAL A 117 15.77 9.98 12.29
C VAL A 117 15.37 8.81 13.18
N ARG A 118 16.16 7.73 13.15
CA ARG A 118 15.97 6.60 14.08
C ARG A 118 16.08 7.04 15.53
N ASP A 119 17.09 7.84 15.87
CA ASP A 119 17.32 8.27 17.26
C ASP A 119 16.22 9.23 17.75
N VAL A 120 15.70 10.11 16.90
CA VAL A 120 14.56 10.98 17.27
C VAL A 120 13.27 10.16 17.44
N ILE A 121 12.96 9.26 16.51
CA ILE A 121 11.71 8.49 16.58
C ILE A 121 11.77 7.50 17.74
N ALA A 122 12.84 6.70 17.84
CA ALA A 122 12.99 5.73 18.91
C ALA A 122 13.26 6.42 20.26
N GLY A 123 14.31 7.24 20.34
CA GLY A 123 14.80 7.82 21.58
C GLY A 123 13.99 8.99 22.13
N ASP A 124 13.48 9.89 21.29
CA ASP A 124 12.76 11.07 21.80
C ASP A 124 11.24 10.90 21.81
N PHE A 125 10.68 10.12 20.87
CA PHE A 125 9.23 9.96 20.78
C PHE A 125 8.72 8.68 21.46
N ILE A 126 9.24 7.51 21.07
CA ILE A 126 8.75 6.23 21.60
C ILE A 126 9.23 5.99 23.04
N ASP A 127 10.46 6.39 23.38
CA ASP A 127 11.03 6.19 24.72
C ASP A 127 10.28 6.96 25.82
N ILE A 128 9.65 8.10 25.52
CA ILE A 128 8.80 8.80 26.51
C ILE A 128 7.69 7.89 27.06
N PHE A 129 7.19 6.97 26.22
CA PHE A 129 6.14 6.03 26.60
C PHE A 129 6.70 4.71 27.12
N LEU A 130 7.75 4.17 26.48
CA LEU A 130 8.28 2.85 26.78
C LEU A 130 9.45 2.84 27.78
N GLY A 131 10.18 3.94 27.90
CA GLY A 131 11.28 4.13 28.86
C GLY A 131 10.83 3.92 30.32
N PRO A 132 9.76 4.57 30.80
CA PRO A 132 9.24 4.32 32.15
C PRO A 132 8.84 2.86 32.38
N LEU A 133 8.33 2.18 31.34
CA LEU A 133 7.98 0.76 31.43
C LEU A 133 9.25 -0.11 31.53
N ASN A 134 10.31 0.25 30.80
CA ASN A 134 11.60 -0.43 30.82
C ASN A 134 12.33 -0.26 32.16
N ASP A 135 12.20 0.89 32.82
CA ASP A 135 12.80 1.13 34.13
C ASP A 135 12.10 0.36 35.25
N MET A 136 10.81 0.05 35.08
CA MET A 136 10.00 -0.66 36.07
C MET A 136 10.03 -2.18 35.93
N LEU A 137 10.29 -2.70 34.73
CA LEU A 137 10.20 -4.13 34.42
C LEU A 137 11.51 -4.68 33.83
N PRO A 138 11.86 -5.93 34.12
CA PRO A 138 12.93 -6.61 33.39
C PRO A 138 12.67 -6.60 31.89
N PHE A 139 13.73 -6.44 31.08
CA PHE A 139 13.60 -6.31 29.62
C PHE A 139 12.82 -7.46 28.95
N TYR A 140 12.94 -8.71 29.43
CA TYR A 140 12.15 -9.83 28.92
C TYR A 140 10.63 -9.66 29.14
N ALA A 141 10.24 -9.00 30.23
CA ALA A 141 8.85 -8.70 30.56
C ALA A 141 8.34 -7.51 29.73
N VAL A 142 9.21 -6.54 29.43
CA VAL A 142 8.90 -5.46 28.46
C VAL A 142 8.58 -6.04 27.09
N ILE A 143 9.43 -6.96 26.59
CA ILE A 143 9.17 -7.66 25.31
C ILE A 143 7.84 -8.42 25.36
N LEU A 144 7.52 -9.07 26.48
CA LEU A 144 6.26 -9.79 26.65
C LEU A 144 5.05 -8.84 26.62
N VAL A 145 5.11 -7.71 27.32
CA VAL A 145 4.05 -6.69 27.30
C VAL A 145 3.88 -6.12 25.89
N LEU A 146 4.97 -5.82 25.19
CA LEU A 146 4.94 -5.36 23.81
C LEU A 146 4.33 -6.41 22.89
N ALA A 147 4.68 -7.69 23.02
CA ALA A 147 4.10 -8.77 22.24
C ALA A 147 2.58 -8.92 22.46
N ILE A 148 2.11 -8.69 23.69
CA ILE A 148 0.67 -8.67 24.00
C ILE A 148 0.00 -7.47 23.32
N ILE A 149 0.58 -6.27 23.43
CA ILE A 149 0.04 -5.06 22.80
C ILE A 149 0.01 -5.21 21.28
N THR A 150 1.13 -5.60 20.65
CA THR A 150 1.20 -5.75 19.19
C THR A 150 0.28 -6.85 18.70
N GLY A 151 0.21 -7.99 19.40
CA GLY A 151 -0.72 -9.07 19.08
C GLY A 151 -2.17 -8.60 19.16
N THR A 152 -2.55 -7.93 20.24
CA THR A 152 -3.92 -7.42 20.45
C THR A 152 -4.30 -6.39 19.39
N THR A 153 -3.44 -5.39 19.16
CA THR A 153 -3.66 -4.37 18.13
C THR A 153 -3.72 -5.00 16.73
N SER A 154 -2.86 -5.97 16.43
CA SER A 154 -2.90 -6.68 15.14
C SER A 154 -4.21 -7.42 14.92
N THR A 155 -4.74 -8.05 15.97
CA THR A 155 -6.01 -8.74 15.92
C THR A 155 -7.18 -7.79 15.75
N ILE A 156 -7.21 -6.67 16.49
CA ILE A 156 -8.25 -5.65 16.34
C ILE A 156 -8.23 -5.03 14.94
N LEU A 157 -7.03 -4.71 14.43
CA LEU A 157 -6.88 -4.16 13.08
C LEU A 157 -7.31 -5.16 12.00
N GLN A 158 -6.96 -6.45 12.16
CA GLN A 158 -7.42 -7.51 11.25
C GLN A 158 -8.95 -7.64 11.29
N ASP A 159 -9.55 -7.71 12.46
CA ASP A 159 -11.01 -7.88 12.61
C ASP A 159 -11.79 -6.67 12.06
N ASN A 160 -11.30 -5.45 12.28
CA ASN A 160 -12.01 -4.24 11.87
C ASN A 160 -11.83 -3.92 10.37
N LEU A 161 -10.64 -4.18 9.81
CA LEU A 161 -10.28 -3.75 8.45
C LEU A 161 -10.38 -4.87 7.41
N MET A 162 -10.48 -6.13 7.84
CA MET A 162 -10.66 -7.27 6.95
C MET A 162 -12.15 -7.64 6.88
N ASP A 163 -12.79 -7.34 5.75
CA ASP A 163 -14.13 -7.84 5.49
C ASP A 163 -14.06 -9.27 4.97
N MET A 164 -14.41 -10.23 5.82
CA MET A 164 -14.46 -11.65 5.47
C MET A 164 -15.79 -12.06 4.85
N SER A 165 -16.77 -11.14 4.73
CA SER A 165 -18.17 -11.48 4.47
C SER A 165 -18.49 -12.02 3.07
N GLY A 166 -17.53 -12.05 2.15
CA GLY A 166 -17.68 -12.64 0.80
C GLY A 166 -16.77 -13.83 0.49
N MET A 167 -15.90 -14.25 1.42
CA MET A 167 -14.83 -15.21 1.11
C MET A 167 -15.36 -16.61 0.71
N GLY A 168 -16.51 -17.01 1.26
CA GLY A 168 -17.18 -18.29 0.93
C GLY A 168 -17.74 -18.31 -0.50
N ASP A 169 -18.44 -17.25 -0.88
CA ASP A 169 -19.06 -17.11 -2.20
C ASP A 169 -18.02 -17.09 -3.33
N HIS A 170 -16.85 -16.49 -3.08
CA HIS A 170 -15.75 -16.49 -4.06
C HIS A 170 -15.09 -17.87 -4.23
N GLN A 171 -14.97 -18.67 -3.15
CA GLN A 171 -14.44 -20.03 -3.26
C GLN A 171 -15.38 -20.91 -4.10
N GLU A 172 -16.69 -20.79 -3.88
CA GLU A 172 -17.70 -21.52 -4.64
C GLU A 172 -17.70 -21.13 -6.12
N LYS A 173 -17.68 -19.82 -6.43
CA LYS A 173 -17.56 -19.33 -7.82
C LYS A 173 -16.30 -19.82 -8.53
N MET A 174 -15.17 -19.86 -7.82
CA MET A 174 -13.90 -20.33 -8.38
C MET A 174 -13.89 -21.84 -8.65
N GLU A 175 -14.57 -22.63 -7.81
CA GLU A 175 -14.76 -24.07 -8.01
C GLU A 175 -15.73 -24.35 -9.17
N ASP A 176 -16.87 -23.66 -9.23
CA ASP A 176 -17.84 -23.76 -10.33
C ASP A 176 -17.19 -23.41 -11.68
N LEU A 177 -16.41 -22.32 -11.74
CA LEU A 177 -15.71 -21.91 -12.95
C LEU A 177 -14.72 -22.98 -13.43
N LYS A 178 -13.97 -23.61 -12.51
CA LYS A 178 -13.04 -24.72 -12.83
C LYS A 178 -13.78 -25.93 -13.40
N GLU A 179 -14.93 -26.27 -12.82
CA GLU A 179 -15.75 -27.40 -13.28
C GLU A 179 -16.35 -27.12 -14.67
N ARG A 180 -16.93 -25.93 -14.87
CA ARG A 180 -17.47 -25.48 -16.17
C ARG A 180 -16.41 -25.44 -17.26
N ARG A 181 -15.21 -24.94 -16.94
CA ARG A 181 -14.07 -24.92 -17.89
C ARG A 181 -13.62 -26.32 -18.27
N LYS A 182 -13.58 -27.25 -17.31
CA LYS A 182 -13.26 -28.65 -17.59
C LYS A 182 -14.31 -29.29 -18.50
N ALA A 183 -15.59 -29.07 -18.22
CA ALA A 183 -16.69 -29.59 -19.03
C ALA A 183 -16.73 -28.99 -20.45
N ALA A 184 -16.44 -27.69 -20.62
CA ALA A 184 -16.34 -27.03 -21.92
C ALA A 184 -15.15 -27.57 -22.75
N LYS A 185 -14.01 -27.80 -22.08
CA LYS A 185 -12.81 -28.39 -22.71
C LYS A 185 -13.03 -29.84 -23.14
N GLU A 186 -13.76 -30.63 -22.36
CA GLU A 186 -14.12 -32.01 -22.73
C GLU A 186 -15.07 -32.07 -23.93
N ARG A 187 -15.82 -30.99 -24.20
CA ARG A 187 -16.75 -30.87 -25.33
C ARG A 187 -16.12 -30.18 -26.55
N ASP A 188 -14.85 -29.75 -26.48
CA ASP A 188 -14.16 -28.93 -27.50
C ASP A 188 -15.00 -27.71 -27.94
N ASP A 189 -15.69 -27.08 -26.99
CA ASP A 189 -16.52 -25.90 -27.23
C ASP A 189 -15.69 -24.63 -27.00
N GLN A 190 -15.10 -24.10 -28.08
CA GLN A 190 -14.27 -22.90 -28.04
C GLN A 190 -15.03 -21.65 -27.57
N GLU A 191 -16.30 -21.49 -27.98
CA GLU A 191 -17.10 -20.31 -27.62
C GLU A 191 -17.49 -20.33 -26.13
N ALA A 192 -17.72 -21.51 -25.56
CA ALA A 192 -17.89 -21.65 -24.12
C ALA A 192 -16.59 -21.39 -23.33
N LEU A 193 -15.43 -21.78 -23.88
CA LEU A 193 -14.14 -21.52 -23.25
C LEU A 193 -13.81 -20.03 -23.22
N ASP A 194 -14.06 -19.30 -24.31
CA ASP A 194 -13.79 -17.87 -24.41
C ASP A 194 -14.65 -17.08 -23.39
N ARG A 195 -15.94 -17.41 -23.26
CA ARG A 195 -16.82 -16.80 -22.24
C ARG A 195 -16.39 -17.09 -20.80
N LEU A 196 -15.86 -18.29 -20.54
CA LEU A 196 -15.35 -18.66 -19.21
C LEU A 196 -14.02 -17.97 -18.89
N GLU A 197 -13.25 -17.57 -19.90
CA GLU A 197 -12.04 -16.76 -19.72
C GLU A 197 -12.38 -15.32 -19.35
N GLU A 198 -13.41 -14.73 -19.96
CA GLU A 198 -13.95 -13.43 -19.54
C GLU A 198 -14.44 -13.45 -18.08
N GLU A 199 -15.23 -14.46 -17.71
CA GLU A 199 -15.69 -14.65 -16.32
C GLU A 199 -14.51 -14.89 -15.36
N GLN A 200 -13.44 -15.55 -15.82
CA GLN A 200 -12.19 -15.70 -15.06
C GLN A 200 -11.52 -14.33 -14.82
N MET A 201 -11.47 -13.46 -15.83
CA MET A 201 -10.88 -12.12 -15.72
C MET A 201 -11.67 -11.20 -14.78
N GLU A 202 -13.00 -11.27 -14.82
CA GLU A 202 -13.88 -10.57 -13.88
C GLU A 202 -13.60 -11.01 -12.44
N LEU A 203 -13.52 -12.32 -12.19
CA LEU A 203 -13.18 -12.88 -10.88
C LEU A 203 -11.74 -12.53 -10.42
N MET A 204 -10.78 -12.38 -11.35
CA MET A 204 -9.44 -11.90 -11.02
C MET A 204 -9.45 -10.42 -10.59
N THR A 205 -10.31 -9.61 -11.20
CA THR A 205 -10.50 -8.20 -10.82
C THR A 205 -11.11 -8.10 -9.43
N ASP A 206 -12.13 -8.90 -9.13
CA ASP A 206 -12.69 -9.05 -7.79
C ASP A 206 -11.64 -9.52 -6.76
N GLN A 207 -10.80 -10.48 -7.15
CA GLN A 207 -9.69 -10.97 -6.31
C GLN A 207 -8.66 -9.86 -6.01
N MET A 208 -8.41 -8.96 -6.95
CA MET A 208 -7.54 -7.79 -6.75
C MET A 208 -8.14 -6.82 -5.72
N GLY A 209 -9.46 -6.61 -5.75
CA GLY A 209 -10.19 -5.84 -4.73
C GLY A 209 -10.05 -6.47 -3.33
N MET A 210 -10.16 -7.78 -3.23
CA MET A 210 -9.92 -8.52 -1.98
C MET A 210 -8.48 -8.39 -1.50
N PHE A 211 -7.50 -8.42 -2.41
CA PHE A 211 -6.10 -8.22 -2.07
C PHE A 211 -5.83 -6.82 -1.51
N LYS A 212 -6.44 -5.78 -2.10
CA LYS A 212 -6.43 -4.43 -1.53
C LYS A 212 -6.98 -4.44 -0.09
N GLN A 213 -8.07 -5.16 0.18
CA GLN A 213 -8.62 -5.29 1.54
C GLN A 213 -7.71 -6.06 2.50
N GLN A 214 -6.98 -7.08 2.04
CA GLN A 214 -5.99 -7.79 2.86
C GLN A 214 -4.76 -6.92 3.19
N PHE A 215 -4.40 -6.01 2.29
CA PHE A 215 -3.29 -5.10 2.54
C PHE A 215 -3.61 -3.97 3.51
N ARG A 216 -4.87 -3.52 3.59
CA ARG A 216 -5.29 -2.48 4.54
C ARG A 216 -4.83 -2.77 5.97
N PRO A 217 -5.18 -3.91 6.60
CA PRO A 217 -4.71 -4.20 7.95
C PRO A 217 -3.19 -4.33 8.01
N MET A 218 -2.53 -4.83 6.96
CA MET A 218 -1.07 -4.99 6.95
C MET A 218 -0.36 -3.64 7.10
N VAL A 219 -0.79 -2.62 6.35
CA VAL A 219 -0.20 -1.27 6.41
C VAL A 219 -0.33 -0.68 7.82
N TRP A 220 -1.51 -0.76 8.43
CA TRP A 220 -1.72 -0.27 9.79
C TRP A 220 -0.94 -1.04 10.84
N ILE A 221 -0.88 -2.37 10.71
CA ILE A 221 -0.08 -3.22 11.60
C ILE A 221 1.39 -2.84 11.50
N MET A 222 1.89 -2.61 10.29
CA MET A 222 3.27 -2.17 10.06
C MET A 222 3.52 -0.78 10.65
N LEU A 223 2.61 0.17 10.45
CA LEU A 223 2.71 1.53 11.02
C LEU A 223 2.87 1.51 12.55
N VAL A 224 2.18 0.60 13.24
CA VAL A 224 2.27 0.46 14.70
C VAL A 224 3.51 -0.36 15.10
N ASN A 225 3.78 -1.47 14.42
CA ASN A 225 4.84 -2.39 14.81
C ASN A 225 6.23 -1.82 14.53
N ILE A 226 6.44 -1.12 13.41
CA ILE A 226 7.76 -0.62 13.02
C ILE A 226 8.35 0.29 14.10
N PRO A 227 7.68 1.35 14.60
CA PRO A 227 8.22 2.18 15.67
C PRO A 227 8.58 1.37 16.94
N LEU A 228 7.76 0.39 17.31
CA LEU A 228 8.01 -0.46 18.49
C LEU A 228 9.26 -1.34 18.30
N PHE A 229 9.41 -1.96 17.13
CA PHE A 229 10.59 -2.73 16.78
C PHE A 229 11.84 -1.85 16.66
N LEU A 230 11.70 -0.63 16.13
CA LEU A 230 12.79 0.33 16.03
C LEU A 230 13.28 0.75 17.41
N TRP A 231 12.36 0.98 18.36
CA TRP A 231 12.71 1.24 19.75
C TRP A 231 13.42 0.04 20.40
N LEU A 232 12.93 -1.18 20.19
CA LEU A 232 13.60 -2.40 20.64
C LEU A 232 15.02 -2.53 20.06
N TYR A 233 15.20 -2.22 18.78
CA TYR A 233 16.51 -2.20 18.16
C TYR A 233 17.40 -1.12 18.79
N TRP A 234 16.88 0.10 18.96
CA TRP A 234 17.61 1.22 19.53
C TRP A 234 18.06 0.96 20.98
N ILE A 235 17.22 0.36 21.82
CA ILE A 235 17.58 0.06 23.22
C ILE A 235 18.58 -1.11 23.32
N VAL A 236 18.48 -2.11 22.43
CA VAL A 236 19.40 -3.26 22.40
C VAL A 236 20.78 -2.87 21.87
N PHE A 237 20.87 -1.97 20.89
CA PHE A 237 22.13 -1.63 20.21
C PHE A 237 22.70 -0.24 20.50
N GLY A 238 21.88 0.70 20.96
CA GLY A 238 22.24 2.11 21.16
C GLY A 238 22.34 2.48 22.64
N ALA A 239 21.21 2.52 23.33
CA ALA A 239 21.12 3.06 24.70
C ALA A 239 21.69 2.14 25.78
N GLY A 240 22.07 0.91 25.43
CA GLY A 240 22.57 -0.07 26.38
C GLY A 240 21.50 -0.42 27.39
N VAL A 241 20.86 -1.58 27.24
CA VAL A 241 20.25 -2.23 28.40
C VAL A 241 21.37 -2.37 29.43
N ASP A 242 21.43 -1.46 30.40
CA ASP A 242 22.46 -1.40 31.43
C ASP A 242 22.46 -2.75 32.14
N ALA A 243 23.42 -3.60 31.76
CA ALA A 243 23.80 -4.85 32.40
C ALA A 243 22.64 -5.63 33.08
N SER A 244 21.50 -5.82 32.40
CA SER A 244 20.42 -6.66 32.91
C SER A 244 20.54 -8.08 32.37
N PRO A 245 20.43 -9.09 33.24
CA PRO A 245 21.38 -10.20 33.30
C PRO A 245 21.05 -11.33 32.33
N VAL A 246 22.03 -12.23 32.24
CA VAL A 246 21.98 -13.58 31.69
C VAL A 246 20.55 -14.15 31.71
N ILE A 247 19.86 -14.13 30.58
CA ILE A 247 18.60 -14.83 30.44
C ILE A 247 18.89 -16.27 30.02
N THR A 248 18.30 -17.23 30.72
CA THR A 248 18.37 -18.64 30.33
C THR A 248 17.22 -18.93 29.37
N LEU A 249 17.52 -18.97 28.08
CA LEU A 249 16.56 -19.39 27.07
C LEU A 249 16.33 -20.91 27.18
N PRO A 250 15.08 -21.39 27.08
CA PRO A 250 14.74 -22.80 27.33
C PRO A 250 15.39 -23.80 26.36
N ILE A 251 15.82 -23.36 25.17
CA ILE A 251 16.47 -24.20 24.15
C ILE A 251 17.97 -23.88 24.00
N PHE A 252 18.37 -22.64 24.23
CA PHE A 252 19.71 -22.15 23.91
C PHE A 252 20.60 -21.88 25.13
N GLY A 253 20.05 -21.99 26.35
CA GLY A 253 20.80 -21.79 27.59
C GLY A 253 21.01 -20.31 27.91
N GLU A 254 22.05 -20.04 28.69
CA GLU A 254 22.39 -18.70 29.20
C GLU A 254 22.91 -17.77 28.10
N VAL A 255 22.32 -16.58 27.98
CA VAL A 255 22.72 -15.54 27.03
C VAL A 255 23.18 -14.29 27.77
N GLU A 256 24.45 -13.91 27.60
CA GLU A 256 25.07 -12.79 28.32
C GLU A 256 24.52 -11.41 27.94
N ALA A 257 24.06 -11.23 26.70
CA ALA A 257 23.49 -9.97 26.22
C ALA A 257 22.39 -10.22 25.18
N TRP A 258 21.38 -9.35 25.16
CA TRP A 258 20.27 -9.42 24.22
C TRP A 258 20.69 -9.23 22.75
N SER A 259 21.80 -8.52 22.52
CA SER A 259 22.42 -8.33 21.21
C SER A 259 23.16 -9.57 20.69
N ASN A 260 23.41 -10.58 21.53
CA ASN A 260 24.16 -11.76 21.13
C ASN A 260 23.36 -12.60 20.13
N SER A 261 24.07 -13.13 19.13
CA SER A 261 23.53 -14.09 18.18
C SER A 261 23.38 -15.46 18.84
N VAL A 262 22.16 -15.99 18.84
CA VAL A 262 21.82 -17.25 19.54
C VAL A 262 21.52 -18.37 18.54
N ALA A 263 20.97 -18.05 17.37
CA ALA A 263 20.65 -19.00 16.32
C ALA A 263 21.03 -18.42 14.95
N GLY A 264 22.28 -18.68 14.50
CA GLY A 264 22.80 -18.12 13.26
C GLY A 264 22.93 -16.59 13.33
N PRO A 265 22.47 -15.82 12.31
CA PRO A 265 22.49 -14.35 12.37
C PRO A 265 21.37 -13.77 13.27
N VAL A 266 20.52 -14.61 13.87
CA VAL A 266 19.38 -14.18 14.67
C VAL A 266 19.79 -13.94 16.13
N GLN A 267 19.44 -12.75 16.62
CA GLN A 267 19.78 -12.28 17.96
C GLN A 267 18.79 -12.73 19.03
N ALA A 268 19.23 -12.77 20.29
CA ALA A 268 18.44 -13.27 21.41
C ALA A 268 17.09 -12.54 21.58
N TRP A 269 17.07 -11.21 21.45
CA TRP A 269 15.84 -10.42 21.58
C TRP A 269 14.82 -10.75 20.49
N ILE A 270 15.28 -11.02 19.26
CA ILE A 270 14.42 -11.43 18.14
C ILE A 270 13.83 -12.81 18.42
N VAL A 271 14.65 -13.76 18.89
CA VAL A 271 14.20 -15.12 19.23
C VAL A 271 13.15 -15.07 20.34
N TRP A 272 13.37 -14.27 21.38
CA TRP A 272 12.44 -14.13 22.49
C TRP A 272 11.14 -13.45 22.07
N TYR A 273 11.23 -12.33 21.33
CA TYR A 273 10.05 -11.68 20.77
C TYR A 273 9.24 -12.64 19.90
N PHE A 274 9.90 -13.39 19.03
CA PHE A 274 9.26 -14.38 18.16
C PHE A 274 8.58 -15.49 18.97
N LEU A 275 9.24 -16.03 20.00
CA LEU A 275 8.66 -17.04 20.89
C LEU A 275 7.39 -16.53 21.58
N CYS A 276 7.45 -15.31 22.14
CA CYS A 276 6.30 -14.67 22.79
C CYS A 276 5.18 -14.39 21.78
N SER A 277 5.51 -13.81 20.63
CA SER A 277 4.56 -13.47 19.56
C SER A 277 3.86 -14.71 18.99
N LEU A 278 4.60 -15.79 18.70
CA LEU A 278 4.02 -17.06 18.27
C LEU A 278 3.08 -17.64 19.33
N SER A 279 3.53 -17.71 20.57
CA SER A 279 2.73 -18.26 21.67
C SER A 279 1.42 -17.49 21.84
N PHE A 280 1.48 -16.15 21.77
CA PHE A 280 0.33 -15.29 21.93
C PHE A 280 -0.60 -15.32 20.71
N THR A 281 -0.05 -15.39 19.50
CA THR A 281 -0.83 -15.58 18.27
C THR A 281 -1.65 -16.87 18.34
N GLN A 282 -1.07 -17.95 18.86
CA GLN A 282 -1.78 -19.22 19.04
C GLN A 282 -2.88 -19.12 20.11
N ILE A 283 -2.63 -18.41 21.21
CA ILE A 283 -3.62 -18.16 22.26
C ILE A 283 -4.79 -17.35 21.71
N ILE A 284 -4.52 -16.27 20.97
CA ILE A 284 -5.55 -15.43 20.35
C ILE A 284 -6.37 -16.21 19.34
N ARG A 285 -5.73 -16.95 18.42
CA ARG A 285 -6.44 -17.77 17.43
C ARG A 285 -7.40 -18.76 18.09
N LYS A 286 -6.96 -19.36 19.20
CA LYS A 286 -7.79 -20.29 19.98
C LYS A 286 -8.89 -19.59 20.79
N ALA A 287 -8.63 -18.40 21.31
CA ALA A 287 -9.60 -17.60 22.05
C ALA A 287 -10.71 -17.03 21.14
N LEU A 288 -10.36 -16.70 19.88
CA LEU A 288 -11.29 -16.18 18.88
C LEU A 288 -11.91 -17.26 17.98
N ASN A 289 -11.59 -18.53 18.23
CA ASN A 289 -12.07 -19.68 17.43
C ASN A 289 -11.93 -19.47 15.91
N VAL A 290 -10.83 -18.85 15.47
CA VAL A 290 -10.55 -18.63 14.06
C VAL A 290 -9.96 -19.93 13.49
N GLU A 291 -10.81 -20.77 12.92
CA GLU A 291 -10.40 -21.97 12.18
C GLU A 291 -9.78 -21.57 10.84
N THR A 292 -8.45 -21.55 10.77
CA THR A 292 -7.71 -21.32 9.51
C THR A 292 -7.46 -22.61 8.73
N THR A 293 -8.20 -23.68 8.99
CA THR A 293 -8.08 -24.95 8.27
C THR A 293 -9.47 -25.33 7.80
N PRO A 294 -9.70 -25.45 6.48
CA PRO A 294 -10.95 -26.02 6.00
C PRO A 294 -11.00 -27.45 6.55
N THR A 295 -11.99 -27.72 7.40
CA THR A 295 -12.44 -29.08 7.64
C THR A 295 -12.70 -29.72 6.29
N GLY A 296 -12.00 -30.82 6.02
CA GLY A 296 -12.02 -31.51 4.73
C GLY A 296 -13.35 -32.17 4.40
#